data_AF-A0A9D1VG31-F1
#
_entry.id   AF-A0A9D1VG31-F1
#
_cell.length_a   1.000
_cell.length_b   1.000
_cell.length_c   1.000
_cell.angle_alpha   90.00
_cell.angle_beta   90.00
_cell.angle_gamma   90.00
#
_symmetry.space_group_name_H-M   'P 1'
#
loop_
_entity.id
_entity.type
_entity.pdbx_description
1 polymer ?
#
loop_
_entity_poly.entity_id
_entity_poly.type
_entity_poly.pdbx_seq_one_letter_code
_entity_poly.pdbx_strand_id
1 'polypeptide(L)'
;MFFMSIVISAVFSLVSSNVLEGAGYIVAFLLLMAFILIGILFDVVGVSVTVADERPFHSMAAHREKSASCALRLIRNAEKVSSVCNDVVGDISGIVSGSTAAVIVTRLCASFDLDSVLMSLVISALVSGLTIGGKAIGKKIAINNSTQVVHTVSRVIYMVRRK
;
A
#
# COMPACT_ATOMS: atom_id res chain seq x y z
N MET A 1 -4.40 -16.71 6.73
CA MET A 1 -3.88 -15.34 6.65
C MET A 1 -2.44 -15.29 7.15
N PHE A 2 -2.15 -15.57 8.42
CA PHE A 2 -0.79 -15.51 9.00
C PHE A 2 0.29 -16.30 8.22
N PHE A 3 0.05 -17.59 7.92
CA PHE A 3 1.00 -18.41 7.15
C PHE A 3 1.22 -17.92 5.70
N MET A 4 0.17 -17.42 5.05
CA MET A 4 0.29 -16.88 3.68
C MET A 4 1.06 -15.56 3.69
N SER A 5 0.84 -14.70 4.68
CA SER A 5 1.62 -13.47 4.86
C SER A 5 3.09 -13.76 5.09
N ILE A 6 3.43 -14.76 5.91
CA ILE A 6 4.82 -15.17 6.16
C ILE A 6 5.49 -15.65 4.87
N VAL A 7 4.83 -16.53 4.10
CA VAL A 7 5.40 -17.07 2.85
C VAL A 7 5.57 -15.96 1.81
N ILE A 8 4.59 -15.06 1.67
CA ILE A 8 4.67 -13.94 0.74
C ILE A 8 5.78 -12.97 1.16
N SER A 9 5.86 -12.59 2.44
CA SER A 9 6.93 -11.73 2.96
C SER A 9 8.31 -12.33 2.79
N ALA A 10 8.47 -13.65 3.01
CA ALA A 10 9.73 -14.35 2.85
C ALA A 10 10.18 -14.36 1.38
N VAL A 11 9.27 -14.69 0.46
CA VAL A 11 9.57 -14.68 -0.99
C VAL A 11 9.87 -13.26 -1.46
N PHE A 12 9.08 -12.27 -1.05
CA PHE A 12 9.31 -10.88 -1.45
C PHE A 12 10.60 -10.31 -0.86
N SER A 13 10.93 -10.64 0.38
CA SER A 13 12.22 -10.26 0.98
C SER A 13 13.39 -10.88 0.23
N LEU A 14 13.34 -12.18 -0.07
CA LEU A 14 14.41 -12.84 -0.83
C LEU A 14 14.59 -12.22 -2.21
N VAL A 15 13.50 -11.94 -2.92
CA VAL A 15 13.56 -11.28 -4.24
C VAL A 15 14.11 -9.86 -4.11
N SER A 16 13.62 -9.07 -3.15
CA SER A 16 14.11 -7.72 -2.90
C SER A 16 15.59 -7.72 -2.54
N SER A 17 16.07 -8.61 -1.66
CA SER A 17 17.48 -8.70 -1.24
C SER A 17 18.41 -8.99 -2.42
N ASN A 18 18.07 -9.97 -3.27
CA ASN A 18 18.86 -10.31 -4.45
C ASN A 18 18.90 -9.17 -5.48
N VAL A 19 17.77 -8.45 -5.64
CA VAL A 19 17.71 -7.26 -6.50
C VAL A 19 18.53 -6.12 -5.88
N LEU A 20 18.52 -5.95 -4.56
CA LEU A 20 19.22 -4.87 -3.86
C LEU A 20 20.74 -5.07 -3.82
N GLU A 21 21.23 -6.31 -3.77
CA GLU A 21 22.67 -6.63 -3.79
C GLU A 21 23.33 -6.30 -5.14
N GLY A 22 22.57 -6.39 -6.24
CA GLY A 22 23.03 -6.05 -7.58
C GLY A 22 22.71 -4.61 -8.01
N ALA A 23 21.94 -3.86 -7.22
CA ALA A 23 21.39 -2.59 -7.66
C ALA A 23 21.98 -1.38 -6.92
N GLY A 24 22.35 -0.36 -7.69
CA GLY A 24 22.90 0.89 -7.14
C GLY A 24 21.90 1.66 -6.26
N TYR A 25 22.39 2.65 -5.52
CA TYR A 25 21.62 3.50 -4.60
C TYR A 25 20.29 4.01 -5.18
N ILE A 26 20.28 4.34 -6.47
CA ILE A 26 19.10 4.81 -7.20
C ILE A 26 17.98 3.77 -7.24
N VAL A 27 18.32 2.50 -7.50
CA VAL A 27 17.32 1.43 -7.60
C VAL A 27 16.73 1.11 -6.23
N ALA A 28 17.56 1.12 -5.18
CA ALA A 28 17.10 0.92 -3.82
C ALA A 28 16.12 2.02 -3.38
N PHE A 29 16.41 3.29 -3.71
CA PHE A 29 15.51 4.41 -3.43
C PHE A 29 14.21 4.32 -4.23
N LEU A 30 14.27 3.88 -5.49
CA LEU A 30 13.10 3.69 -6.35
C LEU A 30 12.20 2.55 -5.85
N LEU A 31 12.78 1.43 -5.42
CA LEU A 31 12.07 0.33 -4.77
C LEU A 31 11.38 0.79 -3.49
N LEU A 32 12.10 1.51 -2.62
CA LEU A 32 11.55 2.05 -1.38
C LEU A 32 10.35 2.96 -1.65
N MET A 33 10.46 3.87 -2.61
CA MET A 33 9.34 4.72 -3.05
C MET A 33 8.16 3.90 -3.59
N ALA A 34 8.42 2.88 -4.41
CA ALA A 34 7.37 2.01 -4.95
C ALA A 34 6.60 1.29 -3.84
N PHE A 35 7.28 0.75 -2.82
CA PHE A 35 6.62 0.11 -1.69
C PHE A 35 5.76 1.07 -0.86
N ILE A 36 6.26 2.27 -0.60
CA ILE A 36 5.49 3.30 0.14
C ILE A 36 4.24 3.69 -0.66
N LEU A 37 4.37 3.91 -1.98
CA LEU A 37 3.24 4.24 -2.84
C LEU A 37 2.19 3.12 -2.90
N ILE A 38 2.64 1.86 -3.01
CA ILE A 38 1.76 0.69 -2.96
C ILE A 38 1.02 0.65 -1.61
N GLY A 39 1.74 0.80 -0.50
CA GLY A 39 1.14 0.81 0.84
C GLY A 39 0.09 1.91 1.01
N ILE A 40 0.34 3.12 0.51
CA ILE A 40 -0.63 4.22 0.55
C ILE A 40 -1.84 3.93 -0.35
N LEU A 41 -1.64 3.42 -1.57
CA LEU A 41 -2.73 3.06 -2.47
C LEU A 41 -3.68 2.03 -1.85
N PHE A 42 -3.13 0.97 -1.23
CA PHE A 42 -3.94 -0.05 -0.57
C PHE A 42 -4.63 0.49 0.70
N ASP A 43 -4.00 1.40 1.46
CA ASP A 43 -4.65 2.10 2.59
C ASP A 43 -5.85 2.94 2.12
N VAL A 44 -5.69 3.70 1.03
CA VAL A 44 -6.78 4.49 0.41
C VAL A 44 -7.94 3.58 0.00
N VAL A 45 -7.65 2.44 -0.62
CA VAL A 45 -8.68 1.47 -1.01
C VAL A 45 -9.38 0.91 0.22
N GLY A 46 -8.64 0.44 1.23
CA GLY A 46 -9.20 -0.09 2.47
C GLY A 46 -10.12 0.91 3.16
N VAL A 47 -9.63 2.15 3.35
CA VAL A 47 -10.39 3.24 3.97
C VAL A 47 -11.63 3.61 3.14
N SER A 48 -11.51 3.69 1.82
CA SER A 48 -12.62 4.03 0.94
C SER A 48 -13.76 3.00 1.01
N VAL A 49 -13.44 1.70 1.10
CA VAL A 49 -14.43 0.62 1.21
C VAL A 49 -15.14 0.66 2.56
N THR A 50 -14.44 1.02 3.64
CA THR A 50 -15.07 1.20 4.97
C THR A 50 -15.93 2.45 5.10
N VAL A 51 -15.61 3.53 4.37
CA VAL A 51 -16.34 4.81 4.46
C VAL A 51 -17.47 4.90 3.43
N ALA A 52 -17.46 4.08 2.38
CA ALA A 52 -18.46 4.16 1.31
C ALA A 52 -19.87 3.76 1.78
N ASP A 53 -20.85 4.64 1.50
CA ASP A 53 -22.27 4.38 1.72
C ASP A 53 -22.88 3.47 0.64
N GLU A 54 -23.80 2.59 1.02
CA GLU A 54 -24.51 1.70 0.07
C GLU A 54 -25.53 2.46 -0.82
N ARG A 55 -26.01 3.63 -0.39
CA ARG A 55 -27.06 4.42 -1.07
C ARG A 55 -26.74 4.76 -2.53
N PRO A 56 -25.58 5.38 -2.86
CA PRO A 56 -25.23 5.66 -4.25
C PRO A 56 -25.12 4.39 -5.12
N PHE A 57 -24.73 3.26 -4.54
CA PHE A 57 -24.59 2.00 -5.27
C PHE A 57 -25.92 1.30 -5.53
N HIS A 58 -26.92 1.45 -4.66
CA HIS A 58 -28.29 1.00 -4.95
C HIS A 58 -28.88 1.75 -6.16
N SER A 59 -28.63 3.06 -6.27
CA SER A 59 -29.05 3.84 -7.44
C SER A 59 -28.32 3.41 -8.73
N MET A 60 -27.02 3.09 -8.65
CA MET A 60 -26.28 2.53 -9.79
C MET A 60 -26.78 1.14 -10.19
N ALA A 61 -27.15 0.29 -9.23
CA ALA A 61 -27.74 -1.01 -9.50
C ALA A 61 -29.12 -0.91 -10.18
N ALA A 62 -29.93 0.08 -9.80
CA ALA A 62 -31.20 0.40 -10.48
C ALA A 62 -30.98 0.81 -11.95
N HIS A 63 -29.87 1.50 -12.25
CA HIS A 63 -29.43 1.80 -13.62
C HIS A 63 -28.75 0.63 -14.35
N ARG A 64 -28.78 -0.59 -13.80
CA ARG A 64 -28.17 -1.81 -14.37
C ARG A 64 -26.65 -1.72 -14.58
N GLU A 65 -25.93 -0.94 -13.78
CA GLU A 65 -24.47 -1.01 -13.72
C GLU A 65 -24.03 -2.37 -13.16
N LYS A 66 -23.41 -3.21 -14.01
CA LYS A 66 -22.97 -4.57 -13.64
C LYS A 66 -21.95 -4.59 -12.48
N SER A 67 -21.19 -3.50 -12.30
CA SER A 67 -20.21 -3.35 -11.22
C SER A 67 -20.85 -3.03 -9.86
N ALA A 68 -22.10 -2.53 -9.82
CA ALA A 68 -22.75 -2.06 -8.60
C ALA A 68 -23.01 -3.18 -7.59
N SER A 69 -23.40 -4.38 -8.07
CA SER A 69 -23.58 -5.55 -7.20
C SER A 69 -22.26 -6.05 -6.59
N CYS A 70 -21.14 -5.92 -7.31
CA CYS A 70 -19.82 -6.21 -6.74
C CYS A 70 -19.44 -5.17 -5.68
N ALA A 71 -19.64 -3.89 -5.94
CA ALA A 71 -19.38 -2.81 -4.99
C ALA A 71 -20.16 -3.00 -3.69
N LEU A 72 -21.44 -3.32 -3.76
CA LEU A 72 -22.27 -3.63 -2.60
C LEU A 72 -21.71 -4.80 -1.77
N ARG A 73 -21.20 -5.83 -2.44
CA ARG A 73 -20.60 -7.00 -1.78
C ARG A 73 -19.26 -6.67 -1.12
N LEU A 74 -18.49 -5.73 -1.69
CA LEU A 74 -17.26 -5.19 -1.10
C LEU A 74 -17.58 -4.36 0.15
N ILE A 75 -18.55 -3.45 0.08
CA ILE A 75 -18.99 -2.61 1.21
C ILE A 75 -19.54 -3.47 2.36
N ARG A 76 -20.38 -4.48 2.05
CA ARG A 76 -20.87 -5.43 3.07
C ARG A 76 -19.79 -6.26 3.75
N ASN A 77 -18.64 -6.44 3.10
CA ASN A 77 -17.47 -7.13 3.68
C ASN A 77 -16.32 -6.15 3.93
N ALA A 78 -16.61 -4.87 4.13
CA ALA A 78 -15.60 -3.82 4.20
C ALA A 78 -14.57 -4.06 5.28
N GLU A 79 -14.96 -4.52 6.47
CA GLU A 79 -14.03 -4.85 7.55
C GLU A 79 -12.97 -5.88 7.13
N LYS A 80 -13.39 -6.97 6.46
CA LYS A 80 -12.46 -8.00 6.00
C LYS A 80 -11.54 -7.48 4.90
N VAL A 81 -12.06 -6.71 3.94
CA VAL A 81 -11.28 -6.18 2.82
C VAL A 81 -10.31 -5.11 3.29
N SER A 82 -10.75 -4.23 4.18
CA SER A 82 -9.96 -3.16 4.78
C SER A 82 -8.87 -3.73 5.67
N SER A 83 -9.15 -4.73 6.52
CA SER A 83 -8.11 -5.41 7.30
C SER A 83 -7.08 -6.10 6.40
N VAL A 84 -7.47 -6.75 5.30
CA VAL A 84 -6.49 -7.34 4.37
C VAL A 84 -5.63 -6.26 3.70
N CYS A 85 -6.22 -5.14 3.26
CA CYS A 85 -5.45 -4.08 2.59
C CYS A 85 -4.57 -3.29 3.58
N ASN A 86 -5.07 -2.97 4.76
CA ASN A 86 -4.36 -2.14 5.71
C ASN A 86 -3.40 -2.95 6.59
N ASP A 87 -3.84 -4.08 7.14
CA ASP A 87 -3.01 -4.88 8.04
C ASP A 87 -2.02 -5.71 7.21
N VAL A 88 -2.50 -6.53 6.27
CA VAL A 88 -1.57 -7.42 5.54
C VAL A 88 -0.68 -6.66 4.57
N VAL A 89 -1.26 -5.87 3.65
CA VAL A 89 -0.43 -5.17 2.66
C VAL A 89 0.34 -4.01 3.29
N GLY A 90 -0.26 -3.31 4.25
CA GLY A 90 0.41 -2.23 4.99
C GLY A 90 1.56 -2.71 5.86
N ASP A 91 1.42 -3.83 6.59
CA ASP A 91 2.52 -4.38 7.39
C ASP A 91 3.66 -4.88 6.50
N ILE A 92 3.34 -5.56 5.38
CA ILE A 92 4.35 -6.02 4.43
C ILE A 92 5.08 -4.84 3.80
N SER A 93 4.37 -3.81 3.32
CA SER A 93 5.02 -2.64 2.74
C SER A 93 5.85 -1.89 3.78
N GLY A 94 5.38 -1.82 5.03
CA GLY A 94 6.09 -1.20 6.14
C GLY A 94 7.40 -1.92 6.48
N ILE A 95 7.36 -3.24 6.65
CA ILE A 95 8.54 -4.06 6.95
C ILE A 95 9.54 -4.03 5.79
N VAL A 96 9.07 -4.17 4.55
CA VAL A 96 9.95 -4.19 3.37
C VAL A 96 10.56 -2.81 3.11
N SER A 97 9.78 -1.72 3.24
CA SER A 97 10.33 -0.36 3.10
C SER A 97 11.31 -0.02 4.23
N GLY A 98 11.03 -0.42 5.48
CA GLY A 98 11.91 -0.20 6.62
C GLY A 98 13.24 -0.97 6.53
N SER A 99 13.19 -2.24 6.13
CA SER A 99 14.41 -3.04 5.90
C SER A 99 15.22 -2.50 4.72
N THR A 100 14.56 -2.11 3.62
CA THR A 100 15.23 -1.45 2.47
C THR A 100 15.88 -0.14 2.88
N ALA A 101 15.20 0.69 3.70
CA ALA A 101 15.77 1.93 4.24
C ALA A 101 17.03 1.67 5.05
N ALA A 102 17.03 0.66 5.93
CA ALA A 102 18.20 0.27 6.72
C ALA A 102 19.38 -0.17 5.84
N VAL A 103 19.13 -0.92 4.76
CA VAL A 103 20.17 -1.31 3.80
C VAL A 103 20.74 -0.08 3.07
N ILE A 104 19.89 0.88 2.67
CA ILE A 104 20.35 2.12 2.04
C ILE A 104 21.24 2.92 3.00
N VAL A 105 20.80 3.08 4.25
CA VAL A 105 21.53 3.83 5.28
C VAL A 105 22.88 3.19 5.59
N THR A 106 22.94 1.87 5.72
CA THR A 106 24.20 1.15 6.00
C THR A 106 25.21 1.28 4.84
N ARG A 107 24.74 1.22 3.60
CA ARG A 107 25.59 1.44 2.40
C ARG A 107 26.08 2.89 2.29
N LEU A 108 25.23 3.87 2.64
CA LEU A 108 25.61 5.28 2.67
C LEU A 108 26.65 5.57 3.77
N CYS A 109 26.47 5.03 4.98
CA CYS A 109 27.42 5.21 6.09
C CYS A 109 28.80 4.66 5.73
N ALA A 110 28.87 3.48 5.10
CA ALA A 110 30.12 2.87 4.67
C ALA A 110 30.88 3.70 3.61
N SER A 111 30.20 4.60 2.89
CA SER A 111 30.80 5.39 1.82
C SER A 111 31.20 6.82 2.22
N PHE A 112 30.64 7.37 3.30
CA PHE A 112 30.76 8.80 3.63
C PHE A 112 31.55 9.14 4.89
N ASP A 113 31.94 8.18 5.75
CA ASP A 113 32.74 8.42 6.98
C ASP A 113 32.22 9.57 7.89
N LEU A 114 30.92 9.87 7.79
CA LEU A 114 30.21 10.86 8.61
C LEU A 114 29.56 10.16 9.80
N ASP A 115 29.28 10.89 10.89
CA ASP A 115 28.56 10.41 12.07
C ASP A 115 27.31 9.59 11.67
N SER A 116 27.48 8.27 11.71
CA SER A 116 26.56 7.25 11.19
C SER A 116 25.12 7.44 11.66
N VAL A 117 24.99 7.99 12.87
CA VAL A 117 23.73 8.19 13.55
C VAL A 117 22.93 9.33 12.93
N LEU A 118 23.55 10.48 12.63
CA LEU A 118 22.81 11.66 12.16
C LEU A 118 22.19 11.43 10.77
N MET A 119 22.96 10.85 9.84
CA MET A 119 22.45 10.54 8.50
C MET A 119 21.38 9.44 8.53
N SER A 120 21.53 8.42 9.38
CA SER A 120 20.51 7.39 9.57
C SER A 120 19.19 7.98 10.09
N LEU A 121 19.28 8.95 11.01
CA LEU A 121 18.14 9.62 11.62
C LEU A 121 17.42 10.49 10.60
N VAL A 122 18.15 11.29 9.81
CA VAL A 122 17.58 12.16 8.78
C VAL A 122 16.85 11.34 7.71
N ILE A 123 17.48 10.27 7.21
CA ILE A 123 16.87 9.41 6.18
C ILE A 123 15.64 8.69 6.73
N SER A 124 15.73 8.11 7.94
CA SER A 124 14.60 7.42 8.57
C SER A 124 13.44 8.37 8.89
N ALA A 125 13.75 9.59 9.36
CA ALA A 125 12.75 10.62 9.62
C ALA A 125 12.06 11.10 8.34
N LEU A 126 12.81 11.27 7.24
CA LEU A 126 12.25 11.62 5.94
C LEU A 126 11.33 10.51 5.41
N VAL A 127 11.76 9.26 5.46
CA VAL A 127 10.96 8.10 5.02
C VAL A 127 9.70 7.95 5.86
N SER A 128 9.82 8.05 7.19
CA SER A 128 8.69 7.96 8.10
C SER A 128 7.70 9.12 7.91
N GLY A 129 8.22 10.35 7.82
CA GLY A 129 7.41 11.54 7.58
C GLY A 129 6.67 11.49 6.25
N LEU A 130 7.32 11.04 5.17
CA LEU A 130 6.68 10.85 3.88
C LEU A 130 5.62 9.76 3.91
N THR A 131 5.88 8.65 4.60
CA THR A 131 4.92 7.54 4.72
C THR A 131 3.67 7.95 5.49
N ILE A 132 3.85 8.62 6.64
CA ILE A 132 2.75 9.09 7.49
C ILE A 132 1.97 10.22 6.79
N GLY A 133 2.68 11.20 6.23
CA GLY A 133 2.08 12.32 5.50
C GLY A 133 1.33 11.86 4.26
N GLY A 134 1.90 10.92 3.50
CA GLY A 134 1.28 10.32 2.33
C GLY A 134 -0.02 9.57 2.67
N LYS A 135 -0.04 8.77 3.74
CA LYS A 135 -1.27 8.13 4.24
C LYS A 135 -2.32 9.14 4.67
N ALA A 136 -1.94 10.23 5.35
CA ALA A 136 -2.88 11.27 5.78
C ALA A 136 -3.56 11.96 4.58
N ILE A 137 -2.80 12.31 3.55
CA ILE A 137 -3.33 12.87 2.30
C ILE A 137 -4.23 11.85 1.59
N GLY A 138 -3.77 10.59 1.51
CA GLY A 138 -4.53 9.49 0.93
C GLY A 138 -5.89 9.31 1.58
N LYS A 139 -5.97 9.31 2.92
CA LYS A 139 -7.24 9.19 3.66
C LYS A 139 -8.21 10.33 3.34
N LYS A 140 -7.70 11.56 3.20
CA LYS A 140 -8.54 12.71 2.81
C LYS A 140 -9.16 12.51 1.43
N ILE A 141 -8.38 11.98 0.47
CA ILE A 141 -8.87 11.62 -0.87
C ILE A 141 -9.87 10.46 -0.79
N ALA A 142 -9.58 9.44 0.03
CA ALA A 142 -10.44 8.27 0.22
C ALA A 142 -11.82 8.65 0.76
N ILE A 143 -11.89 9.60 1.69
CA ILE A 143 -13.14 10.06 2.30
C ILE A 143 -13.93 10.93 1.32
N ASN A 144 -13.27 11.87 0.63
CA ASN A 144 -13.94 12.80 -0.27
C ASN A 144 -14.43 12.15 -1.58
N ASN A 145 -13.74 11.09 -2.04
CA ASN A 145 -14.05 10.38 -3.29
C ASN A 145 -14.32 8.87 -3.07
N SER A 146 -14.79 8.47 -1.89
CA SER A 146 -15.01 7.06 -1.51
C SER A 146 -15.82 6.29 -2.56
N THR A 147 -16.93 6.86 -3.03
CA THR A 147 -17.80 6.26 -4.04
C THR A 147 -17.08 5.99 -5.37
N GLN A 148 -16.24 6.92 -5.85
CA GLN A 148 -15.48 6.74 -7.10
C GLN A 148 -14.38 5.70 -6.95
N VAL A 149 -13.65 5.71 -5.83
CA VAL A 149 -12.59 4.73 -5.56
C VAL A 149 -13.19 3.33 -5.50
N VAL A 150 -14.27 3.14 -4.73
CA VAL A 150 -14.95 1.85 -4.62
C VAL A 150 -15.54 1.41 -5.96
N HIS A 151 -16.13 2.32 -6.75
CA HIS A 151 -16.63 1.99 -8.08
C HIS A 151 -15.51 1.51 -9.02
N THR A 152 -14.36 2.20 -9.00
CA THR A 152 -13.20 1.84 -9.82
C THR A 152 -12.65 0.46 -9.44
N VAL A 153 -12.46 0.21 -8.13
CA VAL A 153 -12.01 -1.10 -7.61
C VAL A 153 -13.00 -2.20 -7.98
N SER A 154 -14.30 -1.92 -7.85
CA SER A 154 -15.37 -2.87 -8.20
C SER A 154 -15.38 -3.19 -9.69
N ARG A 155 -15.11 -2.20 -10.55
CA ARG A 155 -15.01 -2.37 -12.00
C ARG A 155 -13.80 -3.22 -12.39
N VAL A 156 -12.65 -3.00 -11.76
CA VAL A 156 -11.44 -3.81 -11.96
C VAL A 156 -11.69 -5.27 -11.57
N ILE A 157 -12.24 -5.50 -10.37
CA ILE A 157 -12.57 -6.85 -9.89
C ILE A 157 -13.59 -7.53 -10.80
N TYR A 158 -14.63 -6.80 -11.21
CA TYR A 158 -15.64 -7.32 -12.13
C TYR A 158 -15.03 -7.71 -13.48
N MET A 159 -14.09 -6.92 -14.00
CA MET A 159 -13.42 -7.19 -15.27
C MET A 159 -12.47 -8.39 -15.19
N VAL A 160 -11.75 -8.56 -14.08
CA VAL A 160 -10.90 -9.74 -13.82
C VAL A 160 -11.74 -11.00 -13.68
N ARG A 161 -12.89 -10.95 -13.00
CA ARG A 161 -13.78 -12.10 -12.79
C ARG A 161 -14.55 -12.53 -14.06
N ARG A 162 -14.54 -11.70 -15.10
CA ARG A 162 -15.21 -11.98 -16.38
C ARG A 162 -14.29 -12.64 -17.42
N LYS A 163 -12.99 -12.75 -17.11
CA LYS A 163 -12.00 -13.57 -17.84
C LYS A 163 -11.85 -14.90 -17.15
#